data_AF-A0A954ENH9-F1
#
_entry.id   AF-A0A954ENH9-F1
#
_cell.length_a   1.000
_cell.length_b   1.000
_cell.length_c   1.000
_cell.angle_alpha   90.00
_cell.angle_beta   90.00
_cell.angle_gamma   90.00
#
_symmetry.space_group_name_H-M   'P 1'
#
loop_
_entity.id
_entity.type
_entity.pdbx_description
1 polymer ?
#
loop_
_entity_poly.entity_id
_entity_poly.type
_entity_poly.pdbx_seq_one_letter_code
_entity_poly.pdbx_strand_id
1 'polypeptide(L)' 'MQVAPEQQAPFIDRRRSFGATSGGLERRQFSDSRDSGRPEVDELARAVDQYKLMHRRRFITFEELHDVITSLGYHK' A
#
# COMPACT_ATOMS: atom_id res chain seq x y z
N MET A 1 -7.22 36.18 -38.82
CA MET A 1 -6.85 35.00 -38.02
C MET A 1 -5.35 35.07 -37.78
N GLN A 2 -4.89 35.45 -36.59
CA GLN A 2 -3.46 35.43 -36.24
C GLN A 2 -3.17 34.13 -35.48
N VAL A 3 -2.26 33.32 -36.01
CA VAL A 3 -1.80 32.06 -35.39
C VAL A 3 -0.59 32.37 -34.51
N ALA A 4 -0.64 31.93 -33.25
CA ALA A 4 0.46 32.08 -32.29
C ALA A 4 1.64 31.19 -32.68
N PRO A 5 2.90 31.62 -32.43
CA PRO A 5 4.06 30.80 -32.74
C PRO A 5 4.16 29.62 -31.76
N GLU A 6 4.17 28.40 -32.30
CA GLU A 6 4.37 27.17 -31.54
C GLU A 6 5.83 27.12 -31.07
N GLN A 7 6.04 27.28 -29.76
CA GLN A 7 7.36 27.10 -29.15
C GLN A 7 7.72 25.61 -29.19
N GLN A 8 8.69 25.26 -30.02
CA GLN A 8 9.22 23.91 -30.14
C GLN A 8 9.98 23.54 -28.86
N ALA A 9 9.29 22.94 -27.89
CA ALA A 9 9.95 22.32 -26.75
C ALA A 9 10.78 21.12 -27.23
N PRO A 10 12.04 20.95 -26.75
CA PRO A 10 12.86 19.81 -27.14
C PRO A 10 12.20 18.50 -26.71
N PHE A 11 12.25 17.48 -27.58
CA PHE A 11 11.73 16.15 -27.28
C PHE A 11 12.54 15.50 -26.14
N ILE A 12 11.92 15.35 -24.98
CA ILE A 12 12.52 14.67 -23.82
C ILE A 12 12.16 13.18 -23.87
N ASP A 13 13.14 12.33 -24.22
CA ASP A 13 12.98 10.87 -24.11
C ASP A 13 13.03 10.44 -22.64
N ARG A 14 11.86 10.16 -22.07
CA ARG A 14 11.68 9.76 -20.66
C ARG A 14 12.24 8.36 -20.33
N ARG A 15 12.67 7.58 -21.32
CA ARG A 15 13.22 6.23 -21.09
C ARG A 15 14.66 6.28 -20.60
N ARG A 16 15.39 7.36 -20.93
CA ARG A 16 16.77 7.57 -20.50
C ARG A 16 16.94 8.10 -19.07
N SER A 17 15.87 8.61 -18.46
CA SER A 17 15.92 9.22 -17.12
C SER A 17 15.89 8.22 -15.96
N PHE A 18 15.78 6.91 -16.23
CA PHE A 18 15.75 5.86 -15.19
C PHE A 18 17.16 5.45 -14.71
N GLY A 19 18.09 6.40 -14.69
CA GLY A 19 19.48 6.19 -14.33
C GLY A 19 19.90 6.91 -13.06
N ALA A 20 19.10 6.88 -11.98
CA ALA A 20 19.57 7.18 -10.62
C ALA A 20 18.54 6.78 -9.55
N THR A 21 18.88 5.73 -8.80
CA THR A 21 18.59 5.56 -7.36
C THR A 21 17.14 5.51 -6.89
N SER A 22 16.68 4.29 -6.58
CA SER A 22 16.11 4.03 -5.25
C SER A 22 16.18 2.53 -4.96
N GLY A 23 17.31 2.10 -4.39
CA GLY A 23 17.27 0.95 -3.52
C GLY A 23 16.27 1.20 -2.39
N GLY A 24 15.47 0.19 -2.07
CA GLY A 24 14.84 0.05 -0.76
C GLY A 24 13.78 1.08 -0.40
N LEU A 25 12.74 1.23 -1.23
CA LEU A 25 11.45 1.70 -0.72
C LEU A 25 10.49 0.53 -0.83
N GLU A 26 10.32 -0.21 0.27
CA GLU A 26 9.15 -1.05 0.43
C GLU A 26 7.94 -0.20 0.09
N ARG A 27 7.31 -0.50 -1.05
CA ARG A 27 6.06 0.12 -1.46
C ARG A 27 4.98 -0.46 -0.54
N ARG A 28 4.98 -0.07 0.74
CA ARG A 28 3.83 -0.23 1.64
C ARG A 28 2.78 0.76 1.18
N GLN A 29 2.19 0.44 0.04
CA GLN A 29 1.12 1.17 -0.60
C GLN A 29 -0.20 1.12 0.22
N PHE A 30 -0.18 0.51 1.41
CA PHE A 30 -1.32 0.32 2.30
C PHE A 30 -0.97 0.45 3.78
N SER A 31 -0.08 1.38 4.17
CA SER A 31 -0.16 1.89 5.55
C SER A 31 -1.30 2.90 5.58
N ASP A 32 -2.51 2.39 5.76
CA ASP A 32 -3.66 3.22 6.09
C ASP A 32 -3.32 3.95 7.40
N SER A 33 -3.11 5.27 7.33
CA SER A 33 -2.78 6.10 8.51
C SER A 33 -4.03 6.43 9.33
N ARG A 34 -5.04 5.55 9.30
CA ARG A 34 -6.25 5.71 10.08
C ARG A 34 -5.97 5.07 11.42
N ASP A 35 -5.53 5.89 12.37
CA ASP A 35 -5.74 5.64 13.78
C ASP A 35 -7.26 5.44 13.93
N SER A 36 -7.67 4.19 13.94
CA SER A 36 -9.04 3.86 14.24
C SER A 36 -9.22 4.32 15.67
N GLY A 37 -10.06 5.33 15.91
CA GLY A 37 -10.29 5.88 17.27
C GLY A 37 -10.90 4.87 18.28
N ARG A 38 -10.83 3.57 17.98
CA ARG A 38 -11.23 2.41 18.76
C ARG A 38 -10.02 1.45 18.86
N PRO A 39 -9.49 1.21 20.08
CA PRO A 39 -8.30 0.39 20.28
C PRO A 39 -8.46 -1.06 19.81
N GLU A 40 -9.70 -1.58 19.78
CA GLU A 40 -9.99 -2.93 19.31
C GLU A 40 -9.70 -3.11 17.81
N VAL A 41 -9.87 -2.03 17.04
CA VAL A 41 -9.62 -2.04 15.60
C VAL A 41 -8.12 -2.03 15.30
N ASP A 42 -7.34 -1.28 16.08
CA ASP A 42 -5.86 -1.29 15.99
C ASP A 42 -5.25 -2.63 16.36
N GLU A 43 -5.80 -3.30 17.38
CA GLU A 43 -5.41 -4.66 17.75
C GLU A 43 -5.65 -5.64 16.60
N LEU A 44 -6.84 -5.59 15.99
CA LEU A 44 -7.17 -6.42 14.84
C LEU A 44 -6.27 -6.12 13.64
N ALA A 45 -6.03 -4.85 13.34
CA ALA A 45 -5.15 -4.45 12.24
C ALA A 45 -3.73 -5.01 12.40
N ARG A 46 -3.16 -4.90 13.62
CA ARG A 46 -1.85 -5.47 13.94
C ARG A 46 -1.82 -6.99 13.81
N ALA A 47 -2.85 -7.68 14.28
CA ALA A 47 -2.94 -9.13 14.17
C ALA A 47 -3.00 -9.59 12.70
N VAL A 48 -3.79 -8.89 11.87
CA VAL A 48 -3.87 -9.17 10.43
C VAL A 48 -2.54 -8.91 9.73
N ASP A 49 -1.83 -7.82 10.09
CA ASP A 49 -0.48 -7.56 9.55
C ASP A 49 0.52 -8.65 9.91
N GLN A 50 0.52 -9.12 11.16
CA GLN A 50 1.36 -10.24 11.57
C GLN A 50 1.02 -11.52 10.82
N TYR A 51 -0.27 -11.82 10.66
CA TYR A 51 -0.72 -12.99 9.90
C TYR A 51 -0.22 -12.96 8.45
N LYS A 52 -0.37 -11.82 7.76
CA LYS A 52 0.13 -11.65 6.38
C LYS A 52 1.65 -11.84 6.29
N LEU A 53 2.40 -11.35 7.27
CA LEU A 53 3.87 -11.50 7.32
C LEU A 53 4.27 -12.97 7.52
N MET A 54 3.62 -13.68 8.44
CA MET A 54 3.90 -15.10 8.72
C MET A 54 3.58 -15.99 7.52
N HIS A 55 2.45 -15.76 6.86
CA HIS A 55 2.00 -16.56 5.72
C HIS A 55 2.58 -16.09 4.37
N ARG A 56 3.38 -15.01 4.36
CA ARG A 56 3.95 -14.36 3.15
C ARG A 56 2.91 -14.11 2.07
N ARG A 57 1.70 -13.74 2.47
CA ARG A 57 0.56 -13.50 1.58
C ARG A 57 0.35 -12.01 1.39
N ARG A 58 0.03 -11.61 0.17
CA ARG A 58 -0.30 -10.21 -0.17
C ARG A 58 -1.76 -9.85 0.16
N PHE A 59 -2.64 -10.84 0.19
CA PHE A 59 -4.07 -10.70 0.49
C PHE A 59 -4.49 -11.81 1.47
N ILE A 60 -5.44 -11.49 2.35
CA ILE A 60 -6.04 -12.43 3.31
C ILE A 60 -7.43 -12.84 2.83
N THR A 61 -7.79 -14.12 2.94
CA THR A 61 -9.15 -14.60 2.66
C THR A 61 -10.08 -14.33 3.84
N PHE A 62 -11.39 -14.46 3.63
CA PHE A 62 -12.37 -14.29 4.72
C PHE A 62 -12.24 -15.37 5.80
N GLU A 63 -11.82 -16.59 5.44
CA GLU A 63 -11.56 -17.67 6.39
C GLU A 63 -10.35 -17.35 7.26
N GLU A 64 -9.25 -16.91 6.63
CA GLU A 64 -8.05 -16.50 7.35
C GLU A 64 -8.32 -15.28 8.26
N LEU A 65 -9.17 -14.34 7.83
CA LEU A 65 -9.60 -13.23 8.67
C LEU A 65 -10.41 -13.73 9.88
N HIS A 66 -11.27 -14.72 9.68
CA HIS A 66 -12.03 -15.33 10.77
C HIS A 66 -11.11 -16.02 11.78
N ASP A 67 -10.06 -16.72 11.33
CA ASP A 67 -9.06 -17.32 12.21
C ASP A 67 -8.33 -16.26 13.05
N VAL A 68 -7.96 -15.12 12.45
CA VAL A 68 -7.34 -14.00 13.17
C VAL A 68 -8.27 -13.43 14.25
N ILE A 69 -9.54 -13.20 13.91
CA ILE A 69 -10.55 -12.67 14.85
C ILE A 69 -10.81 -13.66 15.99
N THR A 70 -10.90 -14.95 15.66
CA THR A 70 -11.06 -16.06 16.62
C THR A 70 -9.86 -16.15 17.55
N SER A 71 -8.64 -15.99 17.03
CA SER A 71 -7.40 -16.01 17.82
C SER A 71 -7.30 -14.83 18.80
N LEU A 72 -7.95 -13.71 18.50
CA LEU A 72 -8.06 -12.56 19.40
C LEU A 72 -9.16 -12.74 20.47
N GLY A 73 -9.91 -13.85 20.42
CA GLY A 73 -10.98 -14.14 21.37
C GLY A 73 -12.30 -13.40 21.09
N TYR A 74 -12.40 -12.74 19.92
CA TYR A 74 -13.66 -12.18 19.48
C TYR A 74 -14.53 -13.31 18.92
N HIS A 75 -15.58 -13.63 19.66
CA HIS A 75 -16.62 -14.56 19.23
C HIS A 75 -17.97 -13.83 19.29
N LYS A 76 -18.86 -14.15 18.36
CA LYS A 76 -20.23 -13.62 18.36
C LYS A 76 -21.10 -14.37 19.37
#